data_AF-A0A150H0G5-F1
#
_entry.id   AF-A0A150H0G5-F1
#
_cell.length_a   1.000
_cell.length_b   1.000
_cell.length_c   1.000
_cell.angle_alpha   90.00
_cell.angle_beta   90.00
_cell.angle_gamma   90.00
#
_symmetry.space_group_name_H-M   'P 1'
#
loop_
_entity.id
_entity.type
_entity.pdbx_description
1 polymer ?
#
loop_
_entity_poly.entity_id
_entity_poly.type
_entity_poly.pdbx_seq_one_letter_code
_entity_poly.pdbx_strand_id
1 'polypeptide(L)'
;MYDLHESIGVVDGTLGSCAGLQSCVSSFDDRPGHFIAPWSHDLASRDDAVRALTRAVEAFSGSIARVESSPTYAYVYATWRGWQGTDDVEFLLPEGDQTVVLRSAPRAQGVPDLGRNEQRLEQLRIRLGWEQVPILRNRQRALLFVESPWDRFGPVPPNDPDLRYNADLDAEQ
;
A
#
# COMPACT_ATOMS: atom_id res chain seq x y z
N MET A 1 5.94 -21.27 -0.69
CA MET A 1 5.81 -20.31 0.43
C MET A 1 6.34 -19.01 -0.14
N TYR A 2 5.47 -18.08 -0.53
CA TYR A 2 5.92 -16.83 -1.15
C TYR A 2 6.60 -15.99 -0.06
N ASP A 3 7.88 -15.70 -0.26
CA ASP A 3 8.59 -14.76 0.60
C ASP A 3 8.14 -13.37 0.22
N LEU A 4 7.39 -12.73 1.11
CA LEU A 4 6.87 -11.38 0.90
C LEU A 4 7.96 -10.35 0.64
N HIS A 5 9.19 -10.63 1.10
CA HIS A 5 10.34 -9.77 0.90
C HIS A 5 10.66 -9.53 -0.57
N GLU A 6 10.32 -10.50 -1.44
CA GLU A 6 10.55 -10.38 -2.88
C GLU A 6 9.54 -9.45 -3.56
N SER A 7 8.46 -9.04 -2.87
CA SER A 7 7.37 -8.20 -3.41
C SER A 7 7.30 -6.78 -2.84
N ILE A 8 8.31 -6.34 -2.07
CA ILE A 8 8.38 -4.99 -1.48
C ILE A 8 9.14 -4.06 -2.42
N GLY A 9 8.60 -2.87 -2.68
CA GLY A 9 9.19 -1.86 -3.54
C GLY A 9 8.20 -1.27 -4.54
N VAL A 10 8.65 -0.20 -5.19
CA VAL A 10 7.93 0.44 -6.30
C VAL A 10 8.24 -0.30 -7.60
N VAL A 11 7.22 -0.68 -8.36
CA VAL A 11 7.36 -1.33 -9.67
C VAL A 11 6.43 -0.66 -10.67
N ASP A 12 6.99 -0.17 -11.78
CA ASP A 12 6.24 0.53 -12.84
C ASP A 12 5.32 1.65 -12.30
N GLY A 13 5.74 2.34 -11.25
CA GLY A 13 4.95 3.39 -10.59
C GLY A 13 3.80 2.87 -9.71
N THR A 14 3.78 1.57 -9.41
CA THR A 14 2.81 0.92 -8.52
C THR A 14 3.51 0.27 -7.32
N LEU A 15 2.73 -0.37 -6.45
CA LEU A 15 3.22 -1.21 -5.35
C LEU A 15 2.98 -2.68 -5.68
N GLY A 16 3.67 -3.58 -4.97
CA GLY A 16 3.55 -5.03 -5.20
C GLY A 16 2.10 -5.56 -5.16
N SER A 17 1.85 -6.70 -5.80
CA SER A 17 0.50 -7.29 -5.86
C SER A 17 0.07 -7.89 -4.50
N CYS A 18 -1.24 -7.87 -4.23
CA CYS A 18 -1.85 -8.65 -3.14
C CYS A 18 -2.26 -10.08 -3.58
N ALA A 19 -1.92 -10.50 -4.80
CA ALA A 19 -2.24 -11.83 -5.29
C ALA A 19 -1.60 -12.93 -4.45
N GLY A 20 -2.40 -13.93 -4.06
CA GLY A 20 -1.93 -15.04 -3.20
C GLY A 20 -1.69 -14.68 -1.73
N LEU A 21 -1.89 -13.42 -1.32
CA LEU A 21 -1.67 -12.95 0.04
C LEU A 21 -2.98 -12.80 0.81
N GLN A 22 -3.09 -13.46 1.96
CA GLN A 22 -4.22 -13.33 2.86
C GLN A 22 -4.12 -12.03 3.66
N SER A 23 -5.24 -11.34 3.88
CA SER A 23 -5.32 -10.08 4.65
C SER A 23 -4.42 -8.95 4.12
N CYS A 24 -4.01 -9.03 2.85
CA CYS A 24 -3.30 -7.95 2.17
C CYS A 24 -4.30 -6.91 1.70
N VAL A 25 -4.01 -5.63 1.90
CA VAL A 25 -4.77 -4.53 1.34
C VAL A 25 -3.89 -3.63 0.48
N SER A 26 -4.44 -3.11 -0.62
CA SER A 26 -3.72 -2.25 -1.56
C SER A 26 -4.66 -1.26 -2.24
N SER A 27 -4.15 -0.06 -2.51
CA SER A 27 -4.83 0.94 -3.35
C SER A 27 -4.89 0.57 -4.83
N PHE A 28 -4.11 -0.43 -5.25
CA PHE A 28 -4.08 -0.96 -6.61
C PHE A 28 -4.82 -2.29 -6.78
N ASP A 29 -5.46 -2.81 -5.73
CA ASP A 29 -6.20 -4.07 -5.79
C ASP A 29 -7.69 -3.85 -5.60
N ASP A 30 -8.46 -4.07 -6.65
CA ASP A 30 -9.90 -3.82 -6.64
C ASP A 30 -10.74 -5.01 -6.16
N ARG A 31 -10.09 -6.12 -5.79
CA ARG A 31 -10.82 -7.28 -5.29
C ARG A 31 -11.47 -6.91 -3.95
N PRO A 32 -12.72 -7.35 -3.71
CA PRO A 32 -13.39 -7.15 -2.44
C PRO A 32 -12.54 -7.65 -1.26
N GLY A 33 -12.41 -6.82 -0.22
CA GLY A 33 -11.58 -7.14 0.96
C GLY A 33 -10.07 -6.99 0.77
N HIS A 34 -9.59 -6.65 -0.43
CA HIS A 34 -8.19 -6.29 -0.70
C HIS A 34 -8.02 -4.81 -1.02
N PHE A 35 -9.09 -4.09 -1.33
CA PHE A 35 -9.02 -2.67 -1.65
C PHE A 35 -8.90 -1.78 -0.40
N ILE A 36 -7.95 -0.83 -0.42
CA ILE A 36 -7.92 0.30 0.52
C ILE A 36 -7.83 1.64 -0.23
N ALA A 37 -8.66 2.61 0.16
CA ALA A 37 -8.66 3.93 -0.47
C ALA A 37 -7.31 4.62 -0.26
N PRO A 38 -6.74 5.25 -1.31
CA PRO A 38 -5.62 6.17 -1.18
C PRO A 38 -5.96 7.30 -0.21
N TRP A 39 -4.92 7.91 0.36
CA TRP A 39 -5.09 9.07 1.22
C TRP A 39 -4.76 10.35 0.48
N SER A 40 -5.34 11.46 0.90
CA SER A 40 -4.96 12.81 0.46
C SER A 40 -4.50 13.65 1.65
N HIS A 41 -3.48 14.47 1.44
CA HIS A 41 -2.98 15.43 2.41
C HIS A 41 -3.04 16.87 1.87
N ASP A 42 -2.95 17.84 2.75
CA ASP A 42 -2.98 19.28 2.43
C ASP A 42 -1.60 19.96 2.60
N LEU A 43 -0.58 19.16 2.90
CA LEU A 43 0.79 19.64 3.11
C LEU A 43 1.40 20.25 1.84
N ALA A 44 2.26 21.24 2.04
CA ALA A 44 2.82 22.09 0.98
C ALA A 44 3.83 21.37 0.08
N SER A 45 4.47 20.31 0.56
CA SER A 45 5.43 19.53 -0.22
C SER A 45 5.34 18.04 0.08
N ARG A 46 5.75 17.22 -0.90
CA ARG A 46 5.89 15.76 -0.73
C ARG A 46 6.84 15.42 0.41
N ASP A 47 7.92 16.18 0.57
CA ASP A 47 8.87 15.98 1.66
C ASP A 47 8.27 16.28 3.04
N ASP A 48 7.37 17.25 3.15
CA ASP A 48 6.59 17.49 4.37
C ASP A 48 5.67 16.30 4.68
N ALA A 49 5.01 15.75 3.65
CA ALA A 49 4.16 14.58 3.80
C ALA A 49 4.95 13.33 4.23
N VAL A 50 6.10 13.07 3.64
CA VAL A 50 7.00 11.99 4.05
C VAL A 50 7.44 12.19 5.51
N ARG A 51 7.84 13.40 5.91
CA ARG A 51 8.23 13.69 7.31
C ARG A 51 7.07 13.51 8.30
N ALA A 52 5.87 13.95 7.94
CA ALA A 52 4.68 13.78 8.78
C ALA A 52 4.35 12.29 8.93
N LEU A 53 4.36 11.55 7.82
CA LEU A 53 4.11 10.12 7.77
C LEU A 53 5.12 9.34 8.63
N THR A 54 6.42 9.54 8.42
CA THR A 54 7.45 8.80 9.16
C THR A 54 7.36 9.03 10.67
N ARG A 55 7.16 10.29 11.09
CA ARG A 55 6.94 10.63 12.50
C ARG A 55 5.69 9.97 13.07
N ALA A 56 4.59 9.95 12.32
CA ALA A 56 3.34 9.35 12.77
C ALA A 56 3.47 7.82 12.89
N VAL A 57 4.16 7.18 11.96
CA VAL A 57 4.48 5.74 12.00
C VAL A 57 5.28 5.40 13.26
N GLU A 58 6.37 6.12 13.52
CA GLU A 58 7.23 5.91 14.70
C GLU A 58 6.47 6.18 16.01
N ALA A 59 5.70 7.26 16.07
CA ALA A 59 4.85 7.60 17.21
C ALA A 59 3.77 6.55 17.47
N PHE A 60 3.44 5.74 16.47
CA PHE A 60 2.50 4.62 16.56
C PHE A 60 3.21 3.26 16.59
N SER A 61 4.45 3.22 17.10
CA SER A 61 5.26 2.02 17.32
C SER A 61 5.60 1.23 16.05
N GLY A 62 5.50 1.87 14.88
CA GLY A 62 6.04 1.35 13.64
C GLY A 62 7.54 1.62 13.55
N SER A 63 8.23 0.88 12.69
CA SER A 63 9.64 1.09 12.39
C SER A 63 9.79 1.40 10.90
N ILE A 64 10.41 2.53 10.59
CA ILE A 64 10.76 2.89 9.22
C ILE A 64 11.93 2.03 8.77
N ALA A 65 11.70 1.21 7.75
CA ALA A 65 12.69 0.30 7.20
C ALA A 65 13.40 0.91 5.98
N ARG A 66 12.70 1.73 5.19
CA ARG A 66 13.26 2.42 4.02
C ARG A 66 12.51 3.71 3.73
N VAL A 67 13.23 4.75 3.33
CA VAL A 67 12.67 5.98 2.76
C VAL A 67 13.46 6.27 1.50
N GLU A 68 12.75 6.51 0.40
CA GLU A 68 13.32 6.86 -0.89
C GLU A 68 12.65 8.10 -1.43
N SER A 69 13.44 8.90 -2.14
CA SER A 69 12.95 10.07 -2.85
C SER A 69 13.63 10.12 -4.21
N SER A 70 12.82 10.26 -5.24
CA SER A 70 13.23 10.51 -6.62
C SER A 70 12.55 11.80 -7.10
N PRO A 71 12.86 12.30 -8.31
CA PRO A 71 12.07 13.38 -8.88
C PRO A 71 10.58 13.01 -9.00
N THR A 72 10.29 11.78 -9.43
CA THR A 72 8.94 11.35 -9.83
C THR A 72 8.11 10.73 -8.70
N TYR A 73 8.71 10.35 -7.57
CA TYR A 73 7.98 9.83 -6.41
C TYR A 73 8.78 9.95 -5.10
N ALA A 74 8.10 9.76 -3.98
CA ALA A 74 8.71 9.35 -2.73
C ALA A 74 8.07 8.05 -2.25
N TYR A 75 8.86 7.22 -1.58
CA TYR A 75 8.43 5.92 -1.11
C TYR A 75 8.87 5.70 0.33
N VAL A 76 7.98 5.12 1.14
CA VAL A 76 8.24 4.77 2.54
C VAL A 76 7.82 3.33 2.77
N TYR A 77 8.77 2.53 3.22
CA TYR A 77 8.54 1.18 3.72
C TYR A 77 8.67 1.17 5.24
N ALA A 78 7.63 0.67 5.90
CA ALA A 78 7.55 0.55 7.34
C ALA A 78 7.10 -0.85 7.76
N THR A 79 7.40 -1.19 9.00
CA THR A 79 6.97 -2.46 9.59
C THR A 79 6.33 -2.23 10.96
N TRP A 80 5.33 -3.03 11.30
CA TRP A 80 4.81 -3.13 12.66
C TRP A 80 5.02 -4.54 13.18
N ARG A 81 5.77 -4.66 14.26
CA ARG A 81 5.98 -5.94 14.92
C ARG A 81 5.01 -6.08 16.10
N GLY A 82 4.14 -7.08 16.02
CA GLY A 82 3.22 -7.45 17.09
C GLY A 82 3.42 -8.92 17.52
N TRP A 83 2.58 -9.36 18.44
CA TRP A 83 2.61 -10.74 18.95
C TRP A 83 2.20 -11.79 17.89
N GLN A 84 1.39 -11.42 16.89
CA GLN A 84 0.95 -12.34 15.82
C GLN A 84 1.88 -12.31 14.59
N GLY A 85 2.97 -11.55 14.64
CA GLY A 85 3.91 -11.41 13.53
C GLY A 85 4.23 -9.97 13.18
N THR A 86 4.91 -9.81 12.05
CA THR A 86 5.26 -8.51 11.48
C THR A 86 4.32 -8.20 10.33
N ASP A 87 3.79 -6.99 10.30
CA ASP A 87 3.07 -6.45 9.16
C ASP A 87 3.99 -5.50 8.38
N ASP A 88 4.03 -5.68 7.07
CA ASP A 88 4.76 -4.85 6.13
C ASP A 88 3.78 -3.80 5.56
N VAL A 89 4.23 -2.55 5.47
CA VAL A 89 3.42 -1.43 4.97
C VAL A 89 4.27 -0.56 4.05
N GLU A 90 3.70 -0.24 2.90
CA GLU A 90 4.31 0.55 1.85
C GLU A 90 3.45 1.77 1.56
N PHE A 91 4.08 2.92 1.43
CA PHE A 91 3.46 4.18 1.02
C PHE A 91 4.21 4.73 -0.18
N LEU A 92 3.47 5.05 -1.24
CA LEU A 92 3.99 5.68 -2.44
C LEU A 92 3.30 7.03 -2.64
N LEU A 93 4.12 8.07 -2.78
CA LEU A 93 3.70 9.45 -2.96
C LEU A 93 4.17 9.88 -4.37
N PRO A 94 3.30 9.84 -5.39
CA PRO A 94 3.66 10.26 -6.75
C PRO A 94 3.99 11.76 -6.82
N GLU A 95 4.65 12.19 -7.89
CA GLU A 95 4.88 13.61 -8.19
C GLU A 95 3.59 14.34 -8.58
N GLY A 96 3.50 15.61 -8.18
CA GLY A 96 2.45 16.53 -8.65
C GLY A 96 1.07 16.32 -8.04
N ASP A 97 0.91 15.31 -7.18
CA ASP A 97 -0.33 15.00 -6.48
C ASP A 97 -0.10 15.04 -4.95
N GLN A 98 -1.15 15.35 -4.20
CA GLN A 98 -1.16 15.26 -2.74
C GLN A 98 -1.74 13.92 -2.26
N THR A 99 -1.66 12.90 -3.11
CA THR A 99 -2.17 11.56 -2.87
C THR A 99 -1.07 10.66 -2.31
N VAL A 100 -1.45 9.74 -1.43
CA VAL A 100 -0.62 8.64 -0.93
C VAL A 100 -1.34 7.34 -1.25
N VAL A 101 -0.77 6.56 -2.16
CA VAL A 101 -1.24 5.19 -2.42
C VAL A 101 -0.48 4.23 -1.50
N LEU A 102 -1.15 3.19 -1.04
CA LEU A 102 -0.59 2.34 0.01
C LEU A 102 -0.88 0.86 -0.23
N ARG A 103 -0.01 0.03 0.36
CA ARG A 103 -0.17 -1.41 0.45
C ARG A 103 0.23 -1.87 1.85
N SER A 104 -0.47 -2.89 2.36
CA SER A 104 -0.05 -3.57 3.59
C SER A 104 -0.32 -5.06 3.49
N ALA A 105 0.63 -5.86 3.93
CA ALA A 105 0.51 -7.31 4.00
C ALA A 105 1.17 -7.86 5.27
N PRO A 106 0.57 -8.87 5.94
CA PRO A 106 1.24 -9.57 7.03
C PRO A 106 2.39 -10.42 6.47
N ARG A 107 3.60 -10.29 7.03
CA ARG A 107 4.80 -11.04 6.58
C ARG A 107 4.62 -12.55 6.64
N ALA A 108 3.90 -13.02 7.67
CA ALA A 108 3.56 -14.42 7.82
C ALA A 108 2.16 -14.67 7.23
N GLN A 109 2.08 -15.56 6.24
CA GLN A 109 0.83 -15.95 5.60
C GLN A 109 0.08 -17.02 6.41
N GLY A 110 -1.25 -17.05 6.30
CA GLY A 110 -2.10 -18.07 6.95
C GLY A 110 -2.52 -17.74 8.39
N VAL A 111 -2.19 -16.56 8.90
CA VAL A 111 -2.69 -16.06 10.20
C VAL A 111 -3.88 -15.14 9.95
N PRO A 112 -5.05 -15.36 10.58
CA PRO A 112 -6.15 -14.41 10.51
C PRO A 112 -5.75 -13.06 11.12
N ASP A 113 -5.80 -11.99 10.33
CA ASP A 113 -5.45 -10.63 10.80
C ASP A 113 -6.62 -9.93 11.51
N LEU A 114 -7.86 -10.39 11.28
CA LEU A 114 -9.09 -9.83 11.87
C LEU A 114 -9.26 -8.32 11.65
N GLY A 115 -8.74 -7.80 10.52
CA GLY A 115 -8.83 -6.39 10.15
C GLY A 115 -7.90 -5.45 10.91
N ARG A 116 -6.91 -5.99 11.62
CA ARG A 116 -5.94 -5.19 12.40
C ARG A 116 -5.11 -4.28 11.50
N ASN A 117 -4.70 -4.74 10.32
CA ASN A 117 -3.93 -3.94 9.37
C ASN A 117 -4.74 -2.74 8.89
N GLU A 118 -5.97 -2.96 8.44
CA GLU A 118 -6.89 -1.89 8.05
C GLU A 118 -7.15 -0.90 9.19
N GLN A 119 -7.42 -1.40 10.40
CA GLN A 119 -7.62 -0.56 11.58
C GLN A 119 -6.37 0.28 11.89
N ARG A 120 -5.17 -0.29 11.79
CA ARG A 120 -3.92 0.44 12.05
C ARG A 120 -3.71 1.55 11.04
N LEU A 121 -3.91 1.26 9.76
CA LEU A 121 -3.82 2.23 8.67
C LEU A 121 -4.84 3.36 8.86
N GLU A 122 -6.07 3.04 9.24
CA GLU A 122 -7.10 4.03 9.53
C GLU A 122 -6.73 4.93 10.74
N GLN A 123 -6.20 4.35 11.82
CA GLN A 123 -5.72 5.14 12.97
C GLN A 123 -4.54 6.05 12.60
N LEU A 124 -3.62 5.57 11.76
CA LEU A 124 -2.51 6.36 11.26
C LEU A 124 -3.00 7.54 10.43
N ARG A 125 -3.95 7.30 9.50
CA ARG A 125 -4.59 8.33 8.68
C ARG A 125 -5.25 9.41 9.54
N ILE A 126 -6.04 9.00 10.54
CA ILE A 126 -6.70 9.93 11.47
C ILE A 126 -5.68 10.79 12.23
N ARG A 127 -4.58 10.20 12.72
CA ARG A 127 -3.51 10.94 13.41
C ARG A 127 -2.80 11.95 12.52
N LEU A 128 -2.66 11.63 11.24
CA LEU A 128 -2.10 12.53 10.23
C LEU A 128 -3.07 13.65 9.85
N GLY A 129 -4.36 13.52 10.15
CA GLY A 129 -5.41 14.43 9.68
C GLY A 129 -5.63 14.35 8.17
N TRP A 130 -5.22 13.25 7.55
CA TRP A 130 -5.35 13.04 6.10
C TRP A 130 -6.72 12.48 5.77
N GLU A 131 -7.21 12.73 4.57
CA GLU A 131 -8.53 12.24 4.12
C GLU A 131 -8.38 11.00 3.24
N GLN A 132 -9.45 10.22 3.10
CA GLN A 132 -9.48 9.20 2.04
C GLN A 132 -9.86 9.89 0.74
N VAL A 133 -9.12 9.62 -0.34
CA VAL A 133 -9.48 10.12 -1.67
C VAL A 133 -10.86 9.58 -2.02
N PRO A 134 -11.85 10.45 -2.31
CA PRO A 134 -13.18 10.01 -2.68
C PRO A 134 -13.12 9.36 -4.07
N ILE A 135 -12.99 8.05 -4.10
CA ILE A 135 -13.00 7.30 -5.35
C ILE A 135 -14.47 7.11 -5.75
N LEU A 136 -14.90 7.91 -6.73
CA LEU A 136 -16.09 7.60 -7.52
C LEU A 136 -15.79 6.32 -8.30
N ARG A 137 -16.05 5.18 -7.66
CA ARG A 137 -16.02 3.88 -8.33
C ARG A 137 -17.00 4.00 -9.51
N ASN A 138 -16.49 3.91 -10.74
CA ASN A 138 -17.34 3.84 -11.92
C ASN A 138 -17.98 2.44 -11.92
N ARG A 139 -19.00 2.31 -11.07
CA ARG A 139 -19.57 1.04 -10.65
C ARG A 139 -20.64 0.64 -11.65
N GLN A 140 -20.24 0.13 -12.81
CA GLN A 140 -21.19 -0.60 -13.66
C GLN A 140 -21.41 -1.98 -13.06
N ARG A 141 -22.38 -2.09 -12.14
CA ARG A 141 -22.83 -3.40 -11.65
C ARG A 141 -23.37 -4.19 -12.83
N ALA A 142 -22.67 -5.25 -13.25
CA ALA A 142 -23.20 -6.16 -14.25
C ALA A 142 -24.39 -6.97 -13.70
N LEU A 143 -24.39 -7.29 -12.39
CA LEU A 143 -25.46 -8.03 -11.71
C LEU A 143 -25.72 -7.46 -10.30
N LEU A 144 -26.99 -7.36 -9.92
CA LEU A 144 -27.46 -6.46 -8.86
C LEU A 144 -27.16 -6.88 -7.41
N PHE A 145 -26.63 -8.08 -7.12
CA PHE A 145 -26.66 -8.63 -5.75
C PHE A 145 -25.43 -9.40 -5.24
N VAL A 146 -24.38 -9.62 -6.06
CA VAL A 146 -23.11 -10.22 -5.60
C VAL A 146 -21.96 -9.64 -6.45
N GLU A 147 -20.82 -9.38 -5.83
CA GLU A 147 -19.58 -8.98 -6.52
C GLU A 147 -19.20 -10.02 -7.57
N SER A 148 -18.79 -9.57 -8.76
CA SER A 148 -18.62 -10.43 -9.93
C SER A 148 -17.18 -10.37 -10.46
N PRO A 149 -16.60 -11.49 -10.94
CA PRO A 149 -15.25 -11.51 -11.52
C PRO A 149 -15.03 -10.63 -12.77
N TRP A 150 -16.03 -9.90 -13.25
CA TRP A 150 -16.01 -9.13 -14.50
C TRP A 150 -15.79 -7.62 -14.30
N ASP A 151 -15.64 -7.16 -13.06
CA ASP A 151 -15.36 -5.76 -12.76
C ASP A 151 -13.86 -5.43 -13.04
N ARG A 152 -13.53 -4.25 -13.60
CA ARG A 152 -12.14 -3.79 -13.87
C ARG A 152 -11.92 -2.37 -13.38
N PHE A 153 -10.80 -2.09 -12.71
CA PHE A 153 -10.41 -0.74 -12.31
C PHE A 153 -8.87 -0.60 -12.28
N GLY A 154 -8.39 0.66 -12.35
CA GLY A 154 -6.97 1.04 -12.24
C GLY A 154 -5.98 0.35 -13.21
N PRO A 155 -4.70 0.76 -13.20
CA PRO A 155 -3.63 -0.14 -13.64
C PRO A 155 -3.52 -1.29 -12.64
N VAL A 156 -3.64 -2.52 -13.13
CA VAL A 156 -3.44 -3.73 -12.31
C VAL A 156 -1.93 -3.98 -12.24
N PRO A 157 -1.33 -4.09 -11.04
CA PRO A 157 0.09 -4.37 -10.91
C PRO A 157 0.42 -5.72 -11.57
N PRO A 158 1.59 -5.87 -12.20
CA PRO A 158 2.00 -7.14 -12.81
C PRO A 158 1.90 -8.29 -11.80
N ASN A 159 1.33 -9.43 -12.23
CA ASN A 159 1.13 -10.63 -11.39
C ASN A 159 1.98 -11.81 -11.86
N ASP A 160 3.16 -11.52 -12.40
CA ASP A 160 4.10 -12.55 -12.85
C ASP A 160 4.94 -13.04 -11.66
N PRO A 161 4.94 -14.34 -11.33
CA PRO A 161 5.74 -14.89 -10.23
C PRO A 161 7.25 -14.83 -10.47
N ASP A 162 7.71 -14.64 -11.72
CA ASP A 162 9.13 -14.51 -12.07
C ASP A 162 9.60 -13.04 -12.12
N LEU A 163 8.69 -12.08 -11.92
CA LEU A 163 9.03 -10.66 -11.85
C LEU A 163 9.78 -10.38 -10.54
N ARG A 164 11.05 -9.97 -10.67
CA ARG A 164 11.84 -9.50 -9.53
C ARG A 164 11.49 -8.04 -9.28
N TYR A 165 10.73 -7.79 -8.21
CA TYR A 165 10.32 -6.43 -7.80
C TYR A 165 11.52 -5.54 -7.39
N ASN A 166 12.73 -6.12 -7.31
CA ASN A 166 14.00 -5.47 -7.06
C ASN A 166 14.90 -5.34 -8.31
N ALA A 167 14.47 -5.75 -9.51
CA ALA A 167 15.35 -5.83 -10.70
C ALA A 167 15.87 -4.49 -11.20
N ASP A 168 15.13 -3.40 -10.99
CA ASP A 168 15.58 -2.06 -11.39
C ASP A 168 16.79 -1.56 -10.57
N LEU A 169 17.20 -2.30 -9.53
CA LEU A 169 18.34 -1.98 -8.68
C LEU A 169 19.70 -2.46 -9.25
N ASP A 170 19.70 -3.37 -10.22
CA ASP A 170 20.94 -3.97 -10.74
C ASP A 170 21.46 -3.28 -12.02
N ALA A 171 20.69 -2.36 -12.60
CA ALA A 171 21.02 -1.71 -13.86
C ALA A 171 21.80 -0.38 -13.72
N GLU A 172 21.98 0.13 -12.48
CA GLU A 172 22.67 1.41 -12.22
C GLU A 172 23.94 1.27 -11.35
N GLN A 173 24.72 0.19 -11.55
CA GLN A 173 26.10 0.07 -11.02
C GLN A 173 27.16 0.31 -12.09
#